data_AF-A0A2E1VUJ2-F1
#
_entry.id   AF-A0A2E1VUJ2-F1
#
_cell.length_a   1.000
_cell.length_b   1.000
_cell.length_c   1.000
_cell.angle_alpha   90.00
_cell.angle_beta   90.00
_cell.angle_gamma   90.00
#
_symmetry.space_group_name_H-M   'P 1'
#
loop_
_entity.id
_entity.type
_entity.pdbx_description
1 polymer ?
#
loop_
_entity_poly.entity_id
_entity_poly.type
_entity_poly.pdbx_seq_one_letter_code
_entity_poly.pdbx_strand_id
1 'polypeptide(L)'
;MSAERRPRLPFELRFAYAFPLPPVVAGLLWSVILGGISVLIWQQYGGSGPGEPRLIQERSGGGHEIAPFGILMMVASLMWGLLPATGRATSASELWDLRDEAAPLEARKRWKRERELLPSEVESPRRLILATLLGIAIAAPLVYWIFGNSSEVWSYPAVWWTAALLGGLFVLLARGIAMTRDAKIKRAPIFAAAEHVDLLDLEPQLRAGRCALRTAIAWMVGASLSSLFFLLGGDQVTIAILIFITVIALVSVIPPILRIQRIISAAKQAEMRRLQSEIREARAEVLESTQDGPDAAPGRLADLLAYLHYVETLPELPFDKSKLAITSLYFAVPLISWLWISLVQSWLGMIG
;
A
#
# COMPACT_ATOMS: atom_id res chain seq x y z
N MET A 1 -37.47 -21.54 -4.54
CA MET A 1 -36.46 -20.62 -5.12
C MET A 1 -36.32 -19.44 -4.18
N SER A 2 -35.34 -19.49 -3.27
CA SER A 2 -34.96 -18.33 -2.46
C SER A 2 -34.28 -17.31 -3.37
N ALA A 3 -34.73 -16.06 -3.35
CA ALA A 3 -34.07 -14.99 -4.09
C ALA A 3 -32.63 -14.86 -3.57
N GLU A 4 -31.67 -15.26 -4.41
CA GLU A 4 -30.25 -15.21 -4.11
C GLU A 4 -29.86 -13.73 -3.91
N ARG A 5 -29.70 -13.33 -2.65
CA ARG A 5 -29.28 -11.96 -2.32
C ARG A 5 -27.86 -11.76 -2.83
N ARG A 6 -27.74 -11.08 -3.97
CA ARG A 6 -26.42 -10.66 -4.47
C ARG A 6 -25.68 -9.89 -3.37
N PRO A 7 -24.43 -10.26 -3.05
CA PRO A 7 -23.63 -9.56 -2.05
C PRO A 7 -23.49 -8.10 -2.46
N ARG A 8 -23.74 -7.20 -1.50
CA ARG A 8 -23.55 -5.76 -1.73
C ARG A 8 -22.07 -5.47 -1.69
N LEU A 9 -21.48 -5.15 -2.84
CA LEU A 9 -20.12 -4.64 -2.92
C LEU A 9 -19.97 -3.40 -2.03
N PRO A 10 -18.83 -3.23 -1.33
CA PRO A 10 -18.55 -2.02 -0.58
C PRO A 10 -18.54 -0.81 -1.51
N PHE A 11 -18.88 0.35 -0.94
CA PHE A 11 -19.10 1.59 -1.69
C PHE A 11 -17.92 1.95 -2.61
N GLU A 12 -16.69 1.77 -2.13
CA GLU A 12 -15.44 2.05 -2.86
C GLU A 12 -15.32 1.23 -4.13
N LEU A 13 -15.67 -0.06 -4.05
CA LEU A 13 -15.64 -0.95 -5.21
C LEU A 13 -16.79 -0.62 -6.17
N ARG A 14 -17.99 -0.35 -5.66
CA ARG A 14 -19.12 0.09 -6.50
C ARG A 14 -18.78 1.37 -7.27
N PHE A 15 -18.18 2.32 -6.57
CA PHE A 15 -17.75 3.60 -7.12
C PHE A 15 -16.65 3.43 -8.16
N ALA A 16 -15.64 2.61 -7.85
CA ALA A 16 -14.60 2.22 -8.78
C ALA A 16 -15.17 1.57 -10.05
N TYR A 17 -16.07 0.60 -9.93
CA TYR A 17 -16.64 -0.12 -11.07
C TYR A 17 -17.75 0.62 -11.82
N ALA A 18 -18.28 1.72 -11.28
CA ALA A 18 -19.30 2.52 -11.96
C ALA A 18 -18.77 3.16 -13.25
N PHE A 19 -17.45 3.39 -13.35
CA PHE A 19 -16.83 4.02 -14.51
C PHE A 19 -16.02 3.01 -15.34
N PRO A 20 -16.27 2.92 -16.66
CA PRO A 20 -15.52 2.04 -17.57
C PRO A 20 -14.10 2.56 -17.90
N LEU A 21 -13.65 3.61 -17.21
CA LEU A 21 -12.34 4.22 -17.41
C LEU A 21 -11.24 3.46 -16.65
N PRO A 22 -9.98 3.53 -17.13
CA PRO A 22 -8.82 3.07 -16.37
C PRO A 22 -8.80 3.69 -14.96
N PRO A 23 -8.38 2.95 -13.91
CA PRO A 23 -8.45 3.41 -12.52
C PRO A 23 -7.83 4.79 -12.31
N VAL A 24 -6.65 5.03 -12.88
CA VAL A 24 -5.92 6.29 -12.77
C VAL A 24 -6.68 7.46 -13.41
N VAL A 25 -7.27 7.25 -14.59
CA VAL A 25 -8.06 8.27 -15.29
C VAL A 25 -9.33 8.60 -14.51
N ALA A 26 -10.01 7.59 -13.98
CA ALA A 26 -11.19 7.79 -13.15
C ALA A 26 -10.85 8.56 -11.86
N GLY A 27 -9.70 8.24 -11.22
CA GLY A 27 -9.20 8.96 -10.07
C GLY A 27 -8.91 10.43 -10.36
N LEU A 28 -8.16 10.71 -11.44
CA LEU A 28 -7.83 12.07 -11.87
C LEU A 28 -9.10 12.88 -12.20
N LEU A 29 -10.05 12.28 -12.92
CA LEU A 29 -11.32 12.93 -13.24
C LEU A 29 -12.08 13.32 -11.96
N TRP A 30 -12.12 12.43 -10.97
CA TRP A 30 -12.73 12.72 -9.67
C TRP A 30 -12.01 13.81 -8.92
N SER A 31 -10.68 13.83 -8.94
CA SER A 31 -9.90 14.90 -8.35
C SER A 31 -10.20 16.25 -8.98
N VAL A 32 -10.35 16.30 -10.31
CA VAL A 32 -10.72 17.52 -11.03
C VAL A 32 -12.14 17.96 -10.68
N ILE A 33 -13.10 17.04 -10.61
CA ILE A 33 -14.49 17.35 -10.25
C ILE A 33 -14.56 17.90 -8.82
N LEU A 34 -13.94 17.22 -7.84
CA LEU A 34 -13.93 17.67 -6.45
C LEU A 34 -13.17 18.98 -6.27
N GLY A 35 -12.06 19.16 -6.99
CA GLY A 35 -11.32 20.41 -7.01
C GLY A 35 -12.15 21.55 -7.60
N GLY A 36 -12.87 21.30 -8.69
CA GLY A 36 -13.78 22.27 -9.31
C GLY A 36 -14.93 22.66 -8.38
N ILE A 37 -15.58 21.69 -7.74
CA ILE A 37 -16.64 21.94 -6.74
C ILE A 37 -16.08 22.76 -5.58
N SER A 38 -14.88 22.43 -5.12
CA SER A 38 -14.19 23.16 -4.04
C SER A 38 -13.96 24.63 -4.43
N VAL A 39 -13.49 24.89 -5.65
CA VAL A 39 -13.31 26.25 -6.17
C VAL A 39 -14.64 26.98 -6.29
N LEU A 40 -15.71 26.33 -6.77
CA LEU A 40 -17.03 26.96 -6.90
C LEU A 40 -17.65 27.31 -5.54
N ILE A 41 -17.59 26.38 -4.56
CA ILE A 41 -18.05 26.64 -3.19
C ILE A 41 -17.25 27.81 -2.60
N TRP A 42 -15.95 27.85 -2.85
CA TRP A 42 -15.12 28.95 -2.39
C TRP A 42 -15.45 30.27 -3.10
N GLN A 43 -15.69 30.30 -4.42
CA GLN A 43 -16.07 31.53 -5.11
C GLN A 43 -17.42 32.08 -4.62
N GLN A 44 -18.34 31.19 -4.25
CA GLN A 44 -19.67 31.58 -3.79
C GLN A 44 -19.71 32.03 -2.32
N TYR A 45 -18.85 31.43 -1.47
CA TYR A 45 -18.94 31.58 -0.02
C TYR A 45 -17.63 31.96 0.68
N GLY A 46 -16.51 31.99 -0.05
CA GLY A 46 -15.23 32.50 0.41
C GLY A 46 -15.31 34.02 0.37
N GLY A 47 -15.56 34.61 1.53
CA GLY A 47 -15.82 36.04 1.58
C GLY A 47 -14.58 36.91 1.26
N SER A 48 -14.86 38.18 0.99
CA SER A 48 -13.88 39.24 0.69
C SER A 48 -13.38 40.03 1.91
N GLY A 49 -13.99 39.84 3.07
CA GLY A 49 -13.76 40.48 4.34
C GLY A 49 -12.39 40.18 4.99
N PRO A 50 -11.96 41.05 5.92
CA PRO A 50 -10.71 40.89 6.64
C PRO A 50 -10.78 39.67 7.58
N GLY A 51 -9.84 38.73 7.41
CA GLY A 51 -9.78 37.48 8.19
C GLY A 51 -10.44 36.28 7.53
N GLU A 52 -11.08 36.44 6.37
CA GLU A 52 -11.68 35.32 5.65
C GLU A 52 -10.63 34.49 4.89
N PRO A 53 -10.83 33.16 4.81
CA PRO A 53 -9.91 32.27 4.12
C PRO A 53 -9.94 32.58 2.61
N ARG A 54 -8.95 33.34 2.14
CA ARG A 54 -8.80 33.62 0.70
C ARG A 54 -8.22 32.40 -0.02
N LEU A 55 -8.51 32.21 -1.31
CA LEU A 55 -7.86 31.21 -2.16
C LEU A 55 -6.57 31.75 -2.77
N ILE A 56 -6.56 33.06 -3.03
CA ILE A 56 -5.41 33.81 -3.53
C ILE A 56 -5.13 34.91 -2.53
N GLN A 57 -3.91 34.92 -1.99
CA GLN A 57 -3.43 35.97 -1.12
C GLN A 57 -2.46 36.85 -1.90
N GLU A 58 -2.59 38.17 -1.74
CA GLU A 58 -1.65 39.13 -2.29
C GLU A 58 -0.38 39.11 -1.42
N ARG A 59 0.75 38.75 -2.02
CA ARG A 59 2.07 38.75 -1.40
C ARG A 59 2.48 40.22 -1.20
N SER A 60 3.22 40.51 -0.13
CA SER A 60 3.73 41.85 0.23
C SER A 60 4.52 42.57 -0.90
N GLY A 61 4.88 41.88 -1.98
CA GLY A 61 5.54 42.44 -3.18
C GLY A 61 4.67 42.52 -4.44
N GLY A 62 3.34 42.48 -4.33
CA GLY A 62 2.41 42.59 -5.48
C GLY A 62 2.24 41.31 -6.32
N GLY A 63 2.76 40.18 -5.85
CA GLY A 63 2.50 38.86 -6.45
C GLY A 63 1.25 38.21 -5.90
N HIS A 64 0.60 37.34 -6.68
CA HIS A 64 -0.49 36.49 -6.20
C HIS A 64 0.05 35.11 -5.79
N GLU A 65 -0.23 34.68 -4.56
CA GLU A 65 0.10 33.34 -4.07
C GLU A 65 -1.17 32.57 -3.73
N ILE A 66 -1.18 31.25 -3.98
CA ILE A 66 -2.28 30.40 -3.54
C ILE A 66 -2.21 30.31 -2.02
N ALA A 67 -3.28 30.74 -1.36
CA ALA A 67 -3.36 30.70 0.07
C ALA A 67 -3.34 29.24 0.58
N PRO A 68 -2.88 29.00 1.83
CA PRO A 68 -2.77 27.65 2.37
C PRO A 68 -4.09 26.87 2.29
N PHE A 69 -5.23 27.52 2.58
CA PHE A 69 -6.52 26.86 2.48
C PHE A 69 -6.83 26.33 1.06
N GLY A 70 -6.46 27.07 0.01
CA GLY A 70 -6.65 26.63 -1.38
C GLY A 70 -5.83 25.38 -1.72
N ILE A 71 -4.56 25.36 -1.31
CA ILE A 71 -3.68 24.19 -1.50
C ILE A 71 -4.25 22.97 -0.74
N LEU A 72 -4.72 23.16 0.51
CA LEU A 72 -5.33 22.10 1.32
C LEU A 72 -6.51 21.43 0.58
N MET A 73 -7.40 22.23 0.01
CA MET A 73 -8.55 21.73 -0.78
C MET A 73 -8.13 20.99 -2.04
N MET A 74 -7.14 21.52 -2.76
CA MET A 74 -6.61 20.89 -3.98
C MET A 74 -5.99 19.53 -3.66
N VAL A 75 -5.16 19.45 -2.61
CA VAL A 75 -4.52 18.20 -2.19
C VAL A 75 -5.57 17.20 -1.67
N ALA A 76 -6.53 17.63 -0.85
CA ALA A 76 -7.59 16.76 -0.38
C ALA A 76 -8.42 16.18 -1.54
N SER A 77 -8.78 17.01 -2.53
CA SER A 77 -9.49 16.58 -3.74
C SER A 77 -8.65 15.61 -4.58
N LEU A 78 -7.35 15.87 -4.70
CA LEU A 78 -6.40 15.00 -5.39
C LEU A 78 -6.32 13.62 -4.72
N MET A 79 -6.20 13.58 -3.40
CA MET A 79 -6.13 12.33 -2.64
C MET A 79 -7.44 11.53 -2.70
N TRP A 80 -8.59 12.20 -2.69
CA TRP A 80 -9.90 11.55 -2.84
C TRP A 80 -10.07 10.78 -4.15
N GLY A 81 -9.49 11.28 -5.25
CA GLY A 81 -9.50 10.58 -6.52
C GLY A 81 -8.44 9.48 -6.60
N LEU A 82 -7.22 9.76 -6.12
CA LEU A 82 -6.10 8.84 -6.26
C LEU A 82 -6.14 7.64 -5.32
N LEU A 83 -6.60 7.76 -4.07
CA LEU A 83 -6.63 6.63 -3.13
C LEU A 83 -7.57 5.49 -3.57
N PRO A 84 -8.82 5.75 -4.00
CA PRO A 84 -9.67 4.69 -4.54
C PRO A 84 -9.12 4.13 -5.86
N ALA A 85 -8.51 4.98 -6.70
CA ALA A 85 -7.90 4.58 -7.95
C ALA A 85 -6.73 3.61 -7.75
N THR A 86 -5.85 3.88 -6.78
CA THR A 86 -4.74 2.97 -6.45
C THR A 86 -5.26 1.66 -5.88
N GLY A 87 -6.26 1.70 -4.98
CA GLY A 87 -6.93 0.49 -4.47
C GLY A 87 -7.58 -0.36 -5.57
N ARG A 88 -8.18 0.28 -6.58
CA ARG A 88 -8.72 -0.42 -7.76
C ARG A 88 -7.60 -0.98 -8.64
N ALA A 89 -6.53 -0.21 -8.86
CA ALA A 89 -5.39 -0.64 -9.68
C ALA A 89 -4.68 -1.85 -9.07
N THR A 90 -4.47 -1.86 -7.75
CA THR A 90 -3.91 -3.01 -7.03
C THR A 90 -4.84 -4.22 -7.17
N SER A 91 -6.13 -4.07 -6.89
CA SER A 91 -7.12 -5.15 -7.04
C SER A 91 -7.20 -5.69 -8.47
N ALA A 92 -7.15 -4.81 -9.47
CA ALA A 92 -7.16 -5.21 -10.88
C ALA A 92 -5.89 -5.98 -11.25
N SER A 93 -4.72 -5.51 -10.81
CA SER A 93 -3.45 -6.20 -11.05
C SER A 93 -3.42 -7.61 -10.45
N GLU A 94 -4.02 -7.79 -9.28
CA GLU A 94 -4.16 -9.11 -8.66
C GLU A 94 -5.06 -10.03 -9.49
N LEU A 95 -6.17 -9.50 -10.02
CA LEU A 95 -7.06 -10.26 -10.91
C LEU A 95 -6.37 -10.66 -12.21
N TRP A 96 -5.46 -9.85 -12.72
CA TRP A 96 -4.65 -10.16 -13.90
C TRP A 96 -3.65 -11.28 -13.62
N ASP A 97 -2.91 -11.20 -12.50
CA ASP A 97 -1.98 -12.27 -12.10
C ASP A 97 -2.73 -13.61 -11.95
N LEU A 98 -3.89 -13.61 -11.29
CA LEU A 98 -4.75 -14.80 -11.15
C LEU A 98 -5.29 -15.32 -12.49
N ARG A 99 -5.47 -14.45 -13.47
CA ARG A 99 -5.98 -14.83 -14.80
C ARG A 99 -4.90 -15.54 -15.62
N ASP A 100 -3.67 -15.04 -15.58
CA ASP A 100 -2.56 -15.63 -16.32
C ASP A 100 -2.21 -17.03 -15.80
N GLU A 101 -2.38 -17.25 -14.49
CA GLU A 101 -2.26 -18.58 -13.86
C GLU A 101 -3.39 -19.54 -14.25
N ALA A 102 -4.57 -19.01 -14.59
CA ALA A 102 -5.73 -19.80 -14.97
C ALA A 102 -5.71 -20.32 -16.42
N ALA A 103 -4.56 -20.27 -17.09
CA ALA A 103 -4.37 -20.67 -18.49
C ALA A 103 -4.82 -22.12 -18.83
N PRO A 104 -4.71 -23.14 -17.94
CA PRO A 104 -5.40 -24.40 -18.20
C PRO A 104 -6.92 -24.26 -17.96
N LEU A 105 -7.74 -24.82 -18.87
CA LEU A 105 -9.21 -24.74 -18.86
C LEU A 105 -9.87 -25.08 -17.50
N GLU A 106 -9.24 -25.94 -16.69
CA GLU A 106 -9.71 -26.29 -15.34
C GLU A 106 -9.49 -25.17 -14.33
N ALA A 107 -8.36 -24.47 -14.41
CA ALA A 107 -8.09 -23.31 -13.60
C ALA A 107 -9.01 -22.14 -13.96
N ARG A 108 -9.53 -22.08 -15.20
CA ARG A 108 -10.59 -21.13 -15.59
C ARG A 108 -11.95 -21.43 -14.92
N LYS A 109 -12.30 -22.70 -14.75
CA LYS A 109 -13.51 -23.13 -13.99
C LYS A 109 -13.33 -22.90 -12.49
N ARG A 110 -12.12 -23.15 -11.97
CA ARG A 110 -11.73 -22.84 -10.60
C ARG A 110 -11.77 -21.33 -10.35
N TRP A 111 -11.22 -20.53 -11.26
CA TRP A 111 -11.26 -19.07 -11.23
C TRP A 111 -12.69 -18.53 -11.28
N LYS A 112 -13.60 -19.13 -12.06
CA LYS A 112 -15.00 -18.70 -12.05
C LYS A 112 -15.66 -18.93 -10.69
N ARG A 113 -15.39 -20.08 -10.04
CA ARG A 113 -15.82 -20.39 -8.66
C ARG A 113 -15.15 -19.50 -7.61
N GLU A 114 -13.85 -19.30 -7.70
CA GLU A 114 -13.09 -18.44 -6.79
C GLU A 114 -13.46 -16.97 -6.98
N ARG A 115 -13.78 -16.52 -8.19
CA ARG A 115 -14.31 -15.18 -8.48
C ARG A 115 -15.76 -15.00 -8.02
N GLU A 116 -16.52 -16.06 -7.86
CA GLU A 116 -17.82 -16.02 -7.17
C GLU A 116 -17.63 -15.97 -5.63
N LEU A 117 -16.50 -16.47 -5.12
CA LEU A 117 -16.12 -16.40 -3.70
C LEU A 117 -15.41 -15.08 -3.30
N LEU A 118 -14.60 -14.50 -4.20
CA LEU A 118 -13.72 -13.34 -3.94
C LEU A 118 -14.42 -11.98 -3.69
N PRO A 119 -15.65 -11.70 -4.19
CA PRO A 119 -16.36 -10.46 -3.90
C PRO A 119 -17.58 -10.65 -2.98
N SER A 120 -17.93 -11.88 -2.60
CA SER A 120 -19.16 -12.17 -1.85
C SER A 120 -18.95 -12.35 -0.35
N GLU A 121 -17.79 -12.84 0.07
CA GLU A 121 -17.34 -12.65 1.45
C GLU A 121 -16.73 -11.26 1.64
N VAL A 122 -17.51 -10.25 1.27
CA VAL A 122 -17.31 -8.87 1.71
C VAL A 122 -17.08 -8.92 3.20
N GLU A 123 -15.95 -8.35 3.60
CA GLU A 123 -15.54 -8.07 4.97
C GLU A 123 -16.71 -7.98 5.91
N SER A 124 -16.56 -8.56 7.10
CA SER A 124 -17.53 -8.41 8.19
C SER A 124 -17.97 -6.95 8.21
N PRO A 125 -19.24 -6.62 7.89
CA PRO A 125 -19.67 -5.24 7.75
C PRO A 125 -19.39 -4.45 9.04
N ARG A 126 -19.30 -5.15 10.17
CA ARG A 126 -18.85 -4.62 11.45
C ARG A 126 -17.43 -4.05 11.39
N ARG A 127 -16.47 -4.68 10.71
CA ARG A 127 -15.09 -4.17 10.57
C ARG A 127 -15.02 -2.90 9.74
N LEU A 128 -15.77 -2.82 8.63
CA LEU A 128 -15.86 -1.61 7.82
C LEU A 128 -16.54 -0.45 8.58
N ILE A 129 -17.58 -0.77 9.36
CA ILE A 129 -18.21 0.21 10.26
C ILE A 129 -17.22 0.67 11.32
N LEU A 130 -16.52 -0.24 11.99
CA LEU A 130 -15.48 0.09 12.97
C LEU A 130 -14.36 0.95 12.36
N ALA A 131 -13.91 0.63 11.15
CA ALA A 131 -12.93 1.42 10.43
C ALA A 131 -13.45 2.82 10.07
N THR A 132 -14.72 2.93 9.69
CA THR A 132 -15.37 4.22 9.44
C THR A 132 -15.45 5.06 10.72
N LEU A 133 -15.88 4.45 11.83
CA LEU A 133 -15.94 5.11 13.14
C LEU A 133 -14.54 5.54 13.60
N LEU A 134 -13.53 4.70 13.41
CA LEU A 134 -12.14 5.03 13.72
C LEU A 134 -11.63 6.20 12.87
N GLY A 135 -11.93 6.21 11.57
CA GLY A 135 -11.60 7.31 10.68
C GLY A 135 -12.24 8.63 11.12
N ILE A 136 -13.53 8.61 11.48
CA ILE A 136 -14.24 9.79 12.00
C ILE A 136 -13.64 10.24 13.34
N ALA A 137 -13.37 9.30 14.25
CA ALA A 137 -12.81 9.59 15.56
C ALA A 137 -11.41 10.24 15.49
N ILE A 138 -10.62 9.93 14.46
CA ILE A 138 -9.33 10.58 14.19
C ILE A 138 -9.53 11.93 13.48
N ALA A 139 -10.42 11.98 12.50
CA ALA A 139 -10.64 13.17 11.70
C ALA A 139 -11.25 14.33 12.50
N ALA A 140 -12.25 14.06 13.35
CA ALA A 140 -12.95 15.09 14.11
C ALA A 140 -12.01 15.98 14.96
N PRO A 141 -11.12 15.44 15.82
CA PRO A 141 -10.21 16.27 16.60
C PRO A 141 -9.19 16.99 15.71
N LEU A 142 -8.74 16.38 14.62
CA LEU A 142 -7.80 17.00 13.69
C LEU A 142 -8.43 18.19 12.95
N VAL A 143 -9.63 18.01 12.42
CA VAL A 143 -10.40 19.08 11.76
C VAL A 143 -10.69 20.21 12.75
N TYR A 144 -11.11 19.87 13.97
CA TYR A 144 -11.33 20.85 15.02
C TYR A 144 -10.05 21.61 15.40
N TRP A 145 -8.91 20.92 15.43
CA TRP A 145 -7.61 21.55 15.70
C TRP A 145 -7.18 22.47 14.56
N ILE A 146 -7.36 22.07 13.30
CA ILE A 146 -7.00 22.87 12.11
C ILE A 146 -7.83 24.16 12.01
N PHE A 147 -9.14 24.08 12.25
CA PHE A 147 -10.04 25.24 12.12
C PHE A 147 -10.27 26.00 13.42
N GLY A 148 -9.85 25.44 14.55
CA GLY A 148 -10.07 25.99 15.88
C GLY A 148 -11.53 25.99 16.32
N ASN A 149 -11.77 26.62 17.48
CA ASN A 149 -13.10 26.72 18.11
C ASN A 149 -13.84 28.03 17.80
N SER A 150 -13.38 28.82 16.83
CA SER A 150 -14.05 30.08 16.52
C SER A 150 -15.36 29.81 15.79
N SER A 151 -16.49 30.16 16.39
CA SER A 151 -17.81 30.01 15.79
C SER A 151 -17.93 30.75 14.45
N GLU A 152 -17.16 31.82 14.27
CA GLU A 152 -17.07 32.58 13.03
C GLU A 152 -16.52 31.72 11.87
N VAL A 153 -15.45 30.95 12.08
CA VAL A 153 -14.88 30.09 11.02
C VAL A 153 -15.85 28.99 10.59
N TRP A 154 -16.63 28.44 11.52
CA TRP A 154 -17.63 27.41 11.23
C TRP A 154 -18.90 27.95 10.55
N SER A 155 -19.04 29.27 10.41
CA SER A 155 -20.15 29.87 9.66
C SER A 155 -19.98 29.76 8.14
N TYR A 156 -18.75 29.53 7.64
CA TYR A 156 -18.46 29.46 6.22
C TYR A 156 -18.71 28.04 5.64
N PRO A 157 -19.57 27.88 4.63
CA PRO A 157 -19.81 26.60 3.95
C PRO A 157 -18.54 25.92 3.40
N ALA A 158 -17.54 26.72 2.97
CA ALA A 158 -16.27 26.19 2.48
C ALA A 158 -15.52 25.41 3.57
N VAL A 159 -15.61 25.82 4.84
CA VAL A 159 -14.97 25.12 5.97
C VAL A 159 -15.65 23.77 6.20
N TRP A 160 -16.98 23.72 6.18
CA TRP A 160 -17.72 22.45 6.28
C TRP A 160 -17.40 21.48 5.15
N TRP A 161 -17.28 22.00 3.92
CA TRP A 161 -16.90 21.17 2.78
C TRP A 161 -15.47 20.63 2.91
N THR A 162 -14.50 21.46 3.31
CA THR A 162 -13.13 21.02 3.56
C THR A 162 -13.05 20.03 4.72
N ALA A 163 -13.80 20.26 5.80
CA ALA A 163 -13.94 19.32 6.92
C ALA A 163 -14.51 17.97 6.45
N ALA A 164 -15.52 17.97 5.58
CA ALA A 164 -16.09 16.76 5.01
C ALA A 164 -15.09 16.02 4.11
N LEU A 165 -14.32 16.74 3.27
CA LEU A 165 -13.27 16.15 2.44
C LEU A 165 -12.17 15.52 3.30
N LEU A 166 -11.65 16.24 4.30
CA LEU A 166 -10.65 15.71 5.23
C LEU A 166 -11.21 14.51 6.00
N GLY A 167 -12.41 14.62 6.55
CA GLY A 167 -13.07 13.54 7.29
C GLY A 167 -13.24 12.27 6.45
N GLY A 168 -13.74 12.41 5.23
CA GLY A 168 -13.88 11.27 4.34
C GLY A 168 -12.54 10.69 3.88
N LEU A 169 -11.48 11.50 3.77
CA LEU A 169 -10.13 11.01 3.50
C LEU A 169 -9.64 10.07 4.60
N PHE A 170 -9.80 10.45 5.87
CA PHE A 170 -9.45 9.60 7.02
C PHE A 170 -10.31 8.34 7.09
N VAL A 171 -11.59 8.43 6.74
CA VAL A 171 -12.46 7.25 6.59
C VAL A 171 -11.95 6.32 5.51
N LEU A 172 -11.59 6.84 4.33
CA LEU A 172 -11.04 6.04 3.23
C LEU A 172 -9.71 5.39 3.62
N LEU A 173 -8.82 6.11 4.32
CA LEU A 173 -7.56 5.57 4.83
C LEU A 173 -7.82 4.44 5.84
N ALA A 174 -8.66 4.67 6.85
CA ALA A 174 -8.98 3.67 7.86
C ALA A 174 -9.62 2.41 7.23
N ARG A 175 -10.52 2.59 6.27
CA ARG A 175 -11.12 1.48 5.51
C ARG A 175 -10.08 0.76 4.65
N GLY A 176 -9.18 1.48 3.98
CA GLY A 176 -8.06 0.88 3.24
C GLY A 176 -7.14 0.03 4.12
N ILE A 177 -6.87 0.46 5.35
CA ILE A 177 -6.10 -0.32 6.34
C ILE A 177 -6.87 -1.59 6.74
N ALA A 178 -8.18 -1.47 6.99
CA ALA A 178 -9.01 -2.62 7.35
C ALA A 178 -9.06 -3.65 6.20
N MET A 179 -9.24 -3.19 4.96
CA MET A 179 -9.28 -4.02 3.77
C MET A 179 -7.95 -4.76 3.54
N THR A 180 -6.83 -4.05 3.67
CA THR A 180 -5.50 -4.67 3.51
C THR A 180 -5.17 -5.67 4.63
N ARG A 181 -5.68 -5.48 5.85
CA ARG A 181 -5.55 -6.46 6.94
C ARG A 181 -6.41 -7.70 6.71
N ASP A 182 -7.65 -7.53 6.27
CA ASP A 182 -8.57 -8.65 6.03
C ASP A 182 -8.11 -9.52 4.86
N ALA A 183 -7.59 -8.90 3.80
CA ALA A 183 -6.94 -9.61 2.70
C ALA A 183 -5.79 -10.50 3.20
N LYS A 184 -4.99 -10.03 4.18
CA LYS A 184 -3.89 -10.82 4.75
C LYS A 184 -4.38 -12.00 5.60
N ILE A 185 -5.42 -11.81 6.42
CA ILE A 185 -5.97 -12.87 7.28
C ILE A 185 -6.64 -13.95 6.42
N LYS A 186 -7.44 -13.56 5.42
CA LYS A 186 -8.13 -14.51 4.55
C LYS A 186 -7.19 -15.25 3.61
N ARG A 187 -6.04 -14.66 3.28
CA ARG A 187 -4.98 -15.32 2.50
C ARG A 187 -4.03 -16.13 3.39
N ALA A 188 -4.14 -16.06 4.71
CA ALA A 188 -3.34 -16.87 5.64
C ALA A 188 -3.38 -18.39 5.35
N PRO A 189 -4.48 -18.99 4.85
CA PRO A 189 -4.49 -20.39 4.43
C PRO A 189 -3.67 -20.64 3.16
N ILE A 190 -3.60 -19.68 2.22
CA ILE A 190 -2.69 -19.77 1.05
C ILE A 190 -1.24 -19.71 1.54
N PHE A 191 -0.97 -18.86 2.54
CA PHE A 191 0.33 -18.79 3.21
C PHE A 191 0.65 -20.03 4.06
N ALA A 192 -0.36 -20.71 4.60
CA ALA A 192 -0.22 -21.93 5.38
C ALA A 192 -0.09 -23.16 4.47
N ALA A 193 -0.74 -23.17 3.30
CA ALA A 193 -0.50 -24.18 2.27
C ALA A 193 0.93 -24.08 1.71
N ALA A 194 1.51 -22.88 1.74
CA ALA A 194 2.93 -22.65 1.44
C ALA A 194 3.89 -23.05 2.58
N GLU A 195 3.41 -23.72 3.65
CA GLU A 195 4.27 -24.26 4.72
C GLU A 195 5.18 -25.39 4.20
N HIS A 196 4.80 -26.05 3.10
CA HIS A 196 5.76 -26.74 2.24
C HIS A 196 6.33 -25.75 1.23
N VAL A 197 7.37 -25.04 1.66
CA VAL A 197 8.18 -24.20 0.76
C VAL A 197 9.05 -25.14 -0.06
N ASP A 198 8.73 -25.28 -1.33
CA ASP A 198 9.69 -25.82 -2.29
C ASP A 198 10.75 -24.75 -2.56
N LEU A 199 12.00 -25.00 -2.17
CA LEU A 199 13.11 -24.09 -2.44
C LEU A 199 13.44 -24.00 -3.93
N LEU A 200 13.01 -24.99 -4.73
CA LEU A 200 13.14 -24.99 -6.18
C LEU A 200 12.09 -24.11 -6.85
N ASP A 201 10.93 -23.91 -6.22
CA ASP A 201 9.86 -23.05 -6.71
C ASP A 201 9.46 -21.98 -5.67
N LEU A 202 10.20 -20.88 -5.67
CA LEU A 202 9.92 -19.70 -4.83
C LEU A 202 8.78 -18.82 -5.39
N GLU A 203 8.23 -19.14 -6.56
CA GLU A 203 7.24 -18.29 -7.24
C GLU A 203 6.01 -17.97 -6.37
N PRO A 204 5.43 -18.90 -5.60
CA PRO A 204 4.30 -18.59 -4.70
C PRO A 204 4.66 -17.55 -3.63
N GLN A 205 5.85 -17.63 -3.04
CA GLN A 205 6.33 -16.70 -2.02
C GLN A 205 6.68 -15.33 -2.64
N LEU A 206 7.24 -15.32 -3.86
CA LEU A 206 7.50 -14.10 -4.63
C LEU A 206 6.21 -13.38 -5.01
N ARG A 207 5.12 -14.10 -5.32
CA ARG A 207 3.80 -13.51 -5.58
C ARG A 207 3.25 -12.77 -4.38
N ALA A 208 3.34 -13.37 -3.20
CA ALA A 208 2.97 -12.69 -1.97
C ALA A 208 3.81 -11.43 -1.72
N GLY A 209 5.13 -11.51 -1.96
CA GLY A 209 6.02 -10.36 -1.91
C GLY A 209 5.59 -9.23 -2.85
N ARG A 210 5.28 -9.57 -4.12
CA ARG A 210 4.78 -8.61 -5.13
C ARG A 210 3.45 -7.96 -4.72
N CYS A 211 2.50 -8.74 -4.20
CA CYS A 211 1.22 -8.22 -3.70
C CYS A 211 1.42 -7.23 -2.53
N ALA A 212 2.26 -7.59 -1.56
CA ALA A 212 2.59 -6.71 -0.44
C ALA A 212 3.29 -5.43 -0.94
N LEU A 213 4.20 -5.53 -1.91
CA LEU A 213 4.91 -4.40 -2.50
C LEU A 213 3.98 -3.47 -3.30
N ARG A 214 3.04 -4.00 -4.08
CA ARG A 214 2.05 -3.15 -4.78
C ARG A 214 1.16 -2.39 -3.80
N THR A 215 0.78 -3.04 -2.71
CA THR A 215 0.07 -2.39 -1.61
C THR A 215 0.94 -1.29 -0.98
N ALA A 216 2.24 -1.56 -0.76
CA ALA A 216 3.20 -0.57 -0.28
C ALA A 216 3.23 0.68 -1.16
N ILE A 217 3.35 0.50 -2.48
CA ILE A 217 3.43 1.58 -3.46
C ILE A 217 2.17 2.46 -3.39
N ALA A 218 0.98 1.87 -3.26
CA ALA A 218 -0.25 2.65 -3.11
C ALA A 218 -0.20 3.56 -1.86
N TRP A 219 0.31 3.05 -0.73
CA TRP A 219 0.51 3.84 0.49
C TRP A 219 1.61 4.90 0.35
N MET A 220 2.70 4.60 -0.35
CA MET A 220 3.77 5.57 -0.64
C MET A 220 3.28 6.72 -1.50
N VAL A 221 2.48 6.45 -2.53
CA VAL A 221 1.87 7.51 -3.36
C VAL A 221 0.98 8.39 -2.47
N GLY A 222 0.18 7.77 -1.58
CA GLY A 222 -0.58 8.50 -0.57
C GLY A 222 0.31 9.39 0.30
N ALA A 223 1.42 8.87 0.83
CA ALA A 223 2.37 9.62 1.64
C ALA A 223 3.04 10.78 0.87
N SER A 224 3.45 10.53 -0.38
CA SER A 224 4.04 11.55 -1.26
C SER A 224 3.05 12.64 -1.65
N LEU A 225 1.77 12.34 -1.76
CA LEU A 225 0.74 13.36 -1.95
C LEU A 225 0.52 14.14 -0.66
N SER A 226 0.53 13.47 0.48
CA SER A 226 0.44 14.14 1.78
C SER A 226 1.65 15.03 2.07
N SER A 227 2.82 14.78 1.49
CA SER A 227 3.95 15.68 1.67
C SER A 227 3.72 17.05 1.01
N LEU A 228 2.78 17.18 0.07
CA LEU A 228 2.37 18.51 -0.45
C LEU A 228 1.77 19.38 0.66
N PHE A 229 1.24 18.80 1.74
CA PHE A 229 0.78 19.59 2.89
C PHE A 229 1.93 20.37 3.54
N PHE A 230 3.21 20.02 3.36
CA PHE A 230 4.34 20.81 3.89
C PHE A 230 4.44 22.20 3.27
N LEU A 231 4.00 22.36 2.01
CA LEU A 231 4.00 23.65 1.32
C LEU A 231 3.07 24.67 2.01
N LEU A 232 2.18 24.21 2.90
CA LEU A 232 1.21 25.03 3.63
C LEU A 232 1.80 25.76 4.85
N GLY A 233 3.11 25.62 5.11
CA GLY A 233 3.77 26.30 6.22
C GLY A 233 4.30 25.39 7.33
N GLY A 234 4.54 24.10 7.04
CA GLY A 234 5.34 23.23 7.93
C GLY A 234 4.86 23.13 9.38
N ASP A 235 3.55 23.25 9.62
CA ASP A 235 2.95 23.10 10.94
C ASP A 235 3.26 21.71 11.55
N GLN A 236 3.41 21.65 12.87
CA GLN A 236 3.41 20.44 13.68
C GLN A 236 2.29 19.45 13.28
N VAL A 237 1.10 19.95 12.89
CA VAL A 237 -0.01 19.14 12.35
C VAL A 237 0.44 18.32 11.14
N THR A 238 1.09 18.98 10.18
CA THR A 238 1.52 18.36 8.93
C THR A 238 2.60 17.31 9.18
N ILE A 239 3.54 17.63 10.07
CA ILE A 239 4.58 16.69 10.53
C ILE A 239 3.91 15.45 11.15
N ALA A 240 2.93 15.64 12.04
CA ALA A 240 2.23 14.55 12.70
C ALA A 240 1.47 13.65 11.71
N ILE A 241 0.73 14.23 10.75
CA ILE A 241 0.04 13.50 9.69
C ILE A 241 1.04 12.66 8.87
N LEU A 242 2.19 13.22 8.53
CA LEU A 242 3.19 12.52 7.73
C LEU A 242 3.89 11.40 8.49
N ILE A 243 4.24 11.61 9.75
CA ILE A 243 4.74 10.54 10.61
C ILE A 243 3.70 9.44 10.69
N PHE A 244 2.42 9.79 10.89
CA PHE A 244 1.33 8.83 10.97
C PHE A 244 1.18 8.00 9.68
N ILE A 245 1.16 8.64 8.50
CA ILE A 245 1.06 7.94 7.22
C ILE A 245 2.31 7.09 6.97
N THR A 246 3.50 7.59 7.31
CA THR A 246 4.77 6.85 7.17
C THR A 246 4.77 5.61 8.06
N VAL A 247 4.33 5.74 9.31
CA VAL A 247 4.19 4.60 10.24
C VAL A 247 3.18 3.59 9.70
N ILE A 248 2.04 4.03 9.17
CA ILE A 248 1.06 3.14 8.54
C ILE A 248 1.67 2.40 7.34
N ALA A 249 2.39 3.12 6.47
CA ALA A 249 3.06 2.52 5.33
C ALA A 249 4.09 1.46 5.78
N LEU A 250 4.94 1.79 6.75
CA LEU A 250 5.95 0.86 7.31
C LEU A 250 5.30 -0.37 7.94
N VAL A 251 4.28 -0.17 8.79
CA VAL A 251 3.53 -1.26 9.44
C VAL A 251 2.77 -2.13 8.42
N SER A 252 2.40 -1.57 7.28
CA SER A 252 1.73 -2.33 6.22
C SER A 252 2.69 -3.22 5.43
N VAL A 253 3.98 -2.88 5.39
CA VAL A 253 4.98 -3.45 4.46
C VAL A 253 6.02 -4.31 5.17
N ILE A 254 6.53 -3.86 6.32
CA ILE A 254 7.60 -4.57 7.02
C ILE A 254 7.15 -5.96 7.52
N PRO A 255 6.00 -6.10 8.23
CA PRO A 255 5.59 -7.41 8.76
C PRO A 255 5.45 -8.53 7.71
N PRO A 256 4.81 -8.33 6.54
CA PRO A 256 4.71 -9.39 5.54
C PRO A 256 6.08 -9.76 4.95
N ILE A 257 6.98 -8.80 4.74
CA ILE A 257 8.32 -9.08 4.23
C ILE A 257 9.11 -9.91 5.24
N LEU A 258 9.12 -9.51 6.52
CA LEU A 258 9.80 -10.25 7.58
C LEU A 258 9.21 -11.66 7.76
N ARG A 259 7.89 -11.81 7.61
CA ARG A 259 7.25 -13.12 7.67
C ARG A 259 7.70 -14.03 6.54
N ILE A 260 7.72 -13.54 5.30
CA ILE A 260 8.18 -14.33 4.15
C ILE A 260 9.65 -14.70 4.30
N GLN A 261 10.49 -13.75 4.72
CA GLN A 261 11.90 -14.00 5.00
C GLN A 261 12.08 -15.11 6.03
N ARG A 262 11.38 -15.05 7.17
CA ARG A 262 11.45 -16.10 8.20
C ARG A 262 11.05 -17.48 7.68
N ILE A 263 10.01 -17.54 6.84
CA ILE A 263 9.54 -18.78 6.24
C ILE A 263 10.60 -19.36 5.29
N ILE A 264 11.17 -18.54 4.40
CA ILE A 264 12.24 -18.96 3.46
C ILE A 264 13.49 -19.37 4.23
N SER A 265 13.95 -18.57 5.19
CA SER A 265 15.13 -18.89 6.00
C SER A 265 14.93 -20.18 6.80
N ALA A 266 13.73 -20.43 7.35
CA ALA A 266 13.43 -21.67 8.06
C ALA A 266 13.45 -22.89 7.12
N ALA A 267 12.85 -22.78 5.93
CA ALA A 267 12.88 -23.84 4.92
C ALA A 267 14.30 -24.14 4.44
N LYS A 268 15.09 -23.10 4.14
CA LYS A 268 16.50 -23.20 3.76
C LYS A 268 17.32 -23.91 4.84
N GLN A 269 17.13 -23.55 6.12
CA GLN A 269 17.82 -24.21 7.23
C GLN A 269 17.40 -25.68 7.41
N ALA A 270 16.12 -26.00 7.20
CA ALA A 270 15.64 -27.38 7.29
C ALA A 270 16.25 -28.25 6.18
N GLU A 271 16.24 -27.77 4.94
CA GLU A 271 16.82 -28.48 3.80
C GLU A 271 18.35 -28.60 3.93
N MET A 272 19.03 -27.56 4.40
CA MET A 272 20.47 -27.61 4.65
C MET A 272 20.85 -28.71 5.64
N ARG A 273 20.09 -28.84 6.75
CA ARG A 273 20.33 -29.89 7.75
C ARG A 273 20.10 -31.28 7.16
N ARG A 274 19.07 -31.43 6.34
CA ARG A 274 18.76 -32.68 5.62
C ARG A 274 19.88 -33.06 4.66
N LEU A 275 20.36 -32.13 3.84
CA LEU A 275 21.47 -32.38 2.91
C LEU A 275 22.76 -32.71 3.64
N GLN A 276 23.04 -32.05 4.77
CA GLN A 276 24.21 -32.37 5.60
C GLN A 276 24.13 -33.76 6.23
N SER A 277 22.95 -34.30 6.56
CA SER A 277 22.82 -35.71 6.94
C SER A 277 23.04 -36.65 5.76
N GLU A 278 22.40 -36.38 4.61
CA GLU A 278 22.53 -37.23 3.42
C GLU A 278 23.98 -37.26 2.87
N ILE A 279 24.70 -36.13 2.91
CA ILE A 279 26.12 -36.06 2.53
C ILE A 279 27.00 -36.88 3.49
N ARG A 280 26.71 -36.87 4.79
CA ARG A 280 27.47 -37.67 5.77
C ARG A 280 27.28 -39.17 5.54
N GLU A 281 26.04 -39.58 5.25
CA GLU A 281 25.71 -40.97 4.90
C GLU A 281 26.37 -41.39 3.58
N ALA A 282 26.21 -40.60 2.52
CA ALA A 282 26.84 -40.88 1.22
C ALA A 282 28.38 -40.92 1.30
N ARG A 283 28.98 -40.07 2.16
CA ARG A 283 30.43 -40.11 2.40
C ARG A 283 30.85 -41.41 3.10
N ALA A 284 30.07 -41.91 4.06
CA ALA A 284 30.35 -43.18 4.73
C ALA A 284 30.26 -44.35 3.75
N GLU A 285 29.22 -44.39 2.90
CA GLU A 285 29.05 -45.40 1.84
C GLU A 285 30.26 -45.44 0.88
N VAL A 286 30.77 -44.28 0.45
CA VAL A 286 31.96 -44.20 -0.41
C VAL A 286 33.22 -44.72 0.30
N LEU A 287 33.37 -44.44 1.60
CA LEU A 287 34.53 -44.92 2.37
C LEU A 287 34.49 -46.43 2.60
N GLU A 288 33.31 -47.01 2.87
CA GLU A 288 33.14 -48.46 3.10
C GLU A 288 33.29 -49.27 1.81
N SER A 289 32.71 -48.80 0.71
CA SER A 289 32.80 -49.47 -0.60
C SER A 289 34.19 -49.50 -1.22
N THR A 290 35.10 -48.64 -0.75
CA THR A 290 36.51 -48.69 -1.16
C THR A 290 37.20 -50.00 -0.68
N GLN A 291 36.58 -50.77 0.23
CA GLN A 291 37.07 -52.08 0.66
C GLN A 291 36.52 -53.27 -0.13
N ASP A 292 35.36 -53.16 -0.79
CA ASP A 292 34.66 -54.27 -1.48
C ASP A 292 34.13 -53.85 -2.87
N GLY A 293 35.02 -53.74 -3.87
CA GLY A 293 34.67 -53.76 -5.30
C GLY A 293 34.14 -52.44 -5.94
N PRO A 294 34.22 -52.32 -7.28
CA PRO A 294 34.22 -51.04 -8.01
C PRO A 294 32.86 -50.34 -8.26
N ASP A 295 31.77 -50.73 -7.59
CA ASP A 295 30.41 -50.30 -7.98
C ASP A 295 29.75 -49.24 -7.07
N ALA A 296 30.45 -48.69 -6.07
CA ALA A 296 29.90 -47.55 -5.36
C ALA A 296 29.89 -46.30 -6.22
N ALA A 297 28.75 -45.60 -6.26
CA ALA A 297 28.48 -44.49 -7.17
C ALA A 297 29.02 -43.14 -6.64
N PRO A 298 30.24 -42.69 -7.02
CA PRO A 298 30.76 -41.38 -6.63
C PRO A 298 29.91 -40.20 -7.12
N GLY A 299 29.03 -40.42 -8.10
CA GLY A 299 28.12 -39.41 -8.64
C GLY A 299 27.16 -38.83 -7.60
N ARG A 300 26.61 -39.66 -6.69
CA ARG A 300 25.62 -39.22 -5.69
C ARG A 300 26.18 -38.16 -4.74
N LEU A 301 27.43 -38.32 -4.30
CA LEU A 301 28.08 -37.34 -3.41
C LEU A 301 28.34 -36.02 -4.12
N ALA A 302 28.78 -36.07 -5.39
CA ALA A 302 28.99 -34.87 -6.20
C ALA A 302 27.67 -34.12 -6.44
N ASP A 303 26.59 -34.85 -6.74
CA ASP A 303 25.25 -34.28 -6.96
C ASP A 303 24.71 -33.60 -5.69
N LEU A 304 24.87 -34.25 -4.52
CA LEU A 304 24.46 -33.66 -3.24
C LEU A 304 25.26 -32.40 -2.90
N LEU A 305 26.56 -32.36 -3.18
CA LEU A 305 27.39 -31.17 -2.98
C LEU A 305 27.00 -30.03 -3.93
N ALA A 306 26.70 -30.35 -5.19
CA ALA A 306 26.21 -29.38 -6.17
C ALA A 306 24.86 -28.80 -5.73
N TYR A 307 23.93 -29.65 -5.26
CA TYR A 307 22.64 -29.21 -4.76
C TYR A 307 22.76 -28.40 -3.46
N LEU A 308 23.66 -28.77 -2.54
CA LEU A 308 23.98 -27.98 -1.34
C LEU A 308 24.41 -26.57 -1.71
N HIS A 309 25.36 -26.44 -2.64
CA HIS A 309 25.85 -25.15 -3.11
C HIS A 309 24.74 -24.32 -3.77
N TYR A 310 23.86 -24.97 -4.55
CA TYR A 310 22.68 -24.32 -5.09
C TYR A 310 21.78 -23.76 -3.98
N VAL A 311 21.42 -24.56 -2.96
CA VAL A 311 20.59 -24.10 -1.84
C VAL A 311 21.26 -22.97 -1.04
N GLU A 312 22.59 -23.03 -0.84
CA GLU A 312 23.35 -21.97 -0.16
C GLU A 312 23.27 -20.63 -0.89
N THR A 313 23.33 -20.65 -2.22
CA THR A 313 23.30 -19.46 -3.07
C THR A 313 21.91 -18.87 -3.27
N LEU A 314 20.84 -19.61 -2.92
CA LEU A 314 19.47 -19.09 -3.00
C LEU A 314 19.29 -17.85 -2.12
N PRO A 315 18.69 -16.77 -2.66
CA PRO A 315 18.43 -15.55 -1.92
C PRO A 315 17.37 -15.78 -0.84
N GLU A 316 17.63 -15.28 0.37
CA GLU A 316 16.69 -15.39 1.50
C GLU A 316 15.57 -14.35 1.45
N LEU A 317 15.77 -13.29 0.66
CA LEU A 317 14.78 -12.24 0.47
C LEU A 317 13.92 -12.58 -0.75
N PRO A 318 12.59 -12.35 -0.67
CA PRO A 318 11.68 -12.55 -1.80
C PRO A 318 11.84 -11.47 -2.90
N PHE A 319 12.93 -10.71 -2.85
CA PHE A 319 13.22 -9.66 -3.80
C PHE A 319 14.65 -9.82 -4.26
N ASP A 320 14.82 -9.79 -5.57
CA ASP A 320 16.11 -9.54 -6.18
C ASP A 320 16.66 -8.20 -5.67
N LYS A 321 17.98 -8.11 -5.45
CA LYS A 321 18.66 -6.91 -4.92
C LYS A 321 18.28 -5.66 -5.71
N SER A 322 18.08 -5.80 -7.01
CA SER A 322 17.61 -4.73 -7.91
C SER A 322 16.21 -4.21 -7.56
N LYS A 323 15.25 -5.08 -7.26
CA LYS A 323 13.89 -4.68 -6.88
C LYS A 323 13.85 -4.00 -5.51
N LEU A 324 14.70 -4.43 -4.59
CA LEU A 324 14.89 -3.77 -3.31
C LEU A 324 15.47 -2.37 -3.47
N ALA A 325 16.46 -2.19 -4.35
CA ALA A 325 17.02 -0.88 -4.67
C ALA A 325 15.98 0.07 -5.30
N ILE A 326 15.14 -0.44 -6.22
CA ILE A 326 14.05 0.36 -6.80
C ILE A 326 13.03 0.72 -5.71
N THR A 327 12.67 -0.23 -4.86
CA THR A 327 11.71 0.00 -3.76
C THR A 327 12.24 1.00 -2.74
N SER A 328 13.51 0.89 -2.35
CA SER A 328 14.16 1.82 -1.44
C SER A 328 14.29 3.20 -2.06
N LEU A 329 14.55 3.30 -3.37
CA LEU A 329 14.54 4.56 -4.10
C LEU A 329 13.14 5.20 -4.06
N TYR A 330 12.06 4.43 -4.23
CA TYR A 330 10.70 4.95 -4.07
C TYR A 330 10.40 5.42 -2.64
N PHE A 331 10.90 4.74 -1.60
CA PHE A 331 10.83 5.24 -0.23
C PHE A 331 11.67 6.51 -0.02
N ALA A 332 12.77 6.65 -0.74
CA ALA A 332 13.65 7.80 -0.65
C ALA A 332 13.05 9.04 -1.32
N VAL A 333 12.22 8.91 -2.37
CA VAL A 333 11.63 10.08 -3.07
C VAL A 333 10.91 11.05 -2.11
N PRO A 334 9.96 10.62 -1.26
CA PRO A 334 9.34 11.52 -0.27
C PRO A 334 10.35 12.14 0.70
N LEU A 335 11.33 11.36 1.17
CA LEU A 335 12.35 11.82 2.13
C LEU A 335 13.31 12.83 1.51
N ILE A 336 13.73 12.61 0.26
CA ILE A 336 14.60 13.49 -0.51
C ILE A 336 13.85 14.77 -0.85
N SER A 337 12.59 14.68 -1.26
CA SER A 337 11.75 15.88 -1.46
C SER A 337 11.63 16.69 -0.17
N TRP A 338 11.51 16.06 0.99
CA TRP A 338 11.47 16.75 2.28
C TRP A 338 12.80 17.45 2.62
N LEU A 339 13.91 16.72 2.53
CA LEU A 339 15.25 17.27 2.76
C LEU A 339 15.53 18.45 1.83
N TRP A 340 15.09 18.36 0.57
CA TRP A 340 15.24 19.43 -0.40
C TRP A 340 14.44 20.68 0.00
N ILE A 341 13.17 20.53 0.39
CA ILE A 341 12.33 21.65 0.83
C ILE A 341 12.93 22.32 2.07
N SER A 342 13.34 21.53 3.08
CA SER A 342 13.96 22.09 4.29
C SER A 342 15.27 22.82 3.98
N LEU A 343 16.09 22.27 3.08
CA LEU A 343 17.36 22.88 2.69
C LEU A 343 17.14 24.21 1.96
N VAL A 344 16.17 24.26 1.03
CA VAL A 344 15.81 25.48 0.30
C VAL A 344 15.25 26.54 1.26
N GLN A 345 14.40 26.14 2.23
CA GLN A 345 13.87 27.06 3.23
C GLN A 345 14.97 27.62 4.13
N SER A 346 15.88 26.78 4.62
CA SER A 346 17.04 27.23 5.42
C SER A 346 17.96 28.15 4.61
N TRP A 347 18.18 27.85 3.33
CA TRP A 347 19.02 28.66 2.46
C TRP A 347 18.41 30.04 2.16
N LEU A 348 17.11 30.09 1.83
CA LEU A 348 16.39 31.36 1.64
C LEU A 348 16.35 32.19 2.93
N GLY A 349 16.18 31.54 4.08
CA GLY A 349 16.20 32.21 5.39
C GLY A 349 17.57 32.73 5.82
N MET A 350 18.66 32.33 5.16
CA MET A 350 20.00 32.90 5.37
C MET A 350 20.30 34.12 4.48
N ILE A 351 19.52 34.32 3.40
CA ILE A 351 19.75 35.37 2.40
C ILE A 351 18.84 36.59 2.63
N GLY A 352 17.69 36.41 3.27
CA GLY A 352 16.81 37.49 3.74
C GLY A 352 17.11 37.86 5.17
#